data_AF-A0A972WZC2-F1
#
_entry.id   AF-A0A972WZC2-F1
#
_cell.length_a   1.000
_cell.length_b   1.000
_cell.length_c   1.000
_cell.angle_alpha   90.00
_cell.angle_beta   90.00
_cell.angle_gamma   90.00
#
_symmetry.space_group_name_H-M   'P 1'
#
loop_
_entity.id
_entity.type
_entity.pdbx_description
1 polymer ?
#
loop_
_entity_poly.entity_id
_entity_poly.type
_entity_poly.pdbx_seq_one_letter_code
_entity_poly.pdbx_strand_id
1 'polypeptide(L)'
;MHAISLECEVDRISDDVTVGLLSENQTQSARAILRAREAGIFAGDDVVSAFSNLFESEIKMTCELKNGNPLSKKQEILRMEGPAGSCLSLERTLINYLSFLSGIATLTHFFVEAVKPHPTQILATRKTLPGLRDLQLQAVVAGGGHIHRRNLSDGILIKENHQIFSNPLEMLKKAKRDRSPLHRVEIEVQELTTLDSILKDPPDVIMLDNFSFPDTEIAIQKIRGCAIANHCRIEVSGGMTIDKVARLAALGVDYISVGQLTHSSHSLNMSVDFERL
;
A
#
# COMPACT_ATOMS: atom_id res chain seq x y z
N MET A 1 14.67 -5.08 -6.52
CA MET A 1 15.90 -4.86 -7.32
C MET A 1 15.59 -4.41 -8.74
N HIS A 2 14.88 -5.17 -9.59
CA HIS A 2 14.68 -4.78 -11.01
C HIS A 2 14.13 -3.36 -11.23
N ALA A 3 13.06 -2.96 -10.53
CA ALA A 3 12.50 -1.61 -10.66
C ALA A 3 13.47 -0.50 -10.23
N ILE A 4 14.32 -0.77 -9.23
CA ILE A 4 15.32 0.19 -8.74
C ILE A 4 16.43 0.35 -9.77
N SER A 5 16.97 -0.74 -10.31
CA SER A 5 18.01 -0.70 -11.34
C SER A 5 17.51 0.01 -12.60
N LEU A 6 16.26 -0.26 -13.03
CA LEU A 6 15.65 0.43 -14.15
C LEU A 6 15.51 1.94 -13.90
N GLU A 7 15.12 2.35 -12.70
CA GLU A 7 15.01 3.78 -12.37
C GLU A 7 16.38 4.47 -12.41
N CYS A 8 17.45 3.81 -11.93
CA CYS A 8 18.82 4.32 -12.05
C CYS A 8 19.23 4.54 -13.52
N GLU A 9 18.84 3.65 -14.43
CA GLU A 9 19.08 3.80 -15.87
C GLU A 9 18.26 4.95 -16.47
N VAL A 10 16.98 5.07 -16.09
CA VAL A 10 16.08 6.14 -16.56
C VAL A 10 16.58 7.52 -16.12
N ASP A 11 17.02 7.65 -14.86
CA ASP A 11 17.57 8.89 -14.30
C ASP A 11 19.02 9.15 -14.76
N ARG A 12 19.62 8.19 -15.50
CA ARG A 12 20.98 8.25 -16.06
C ARG A 12 22.03 8.63 -15.03
N ILE A 13 21.96 8.03 -13.83
CA ILE A 13 22.82 8.37 -12.69
C ILE A 13 24.33 8.28 -12.98
N SER A 14 24.74 7.44 -13.95
CA SER A 14 26.13 7.24 -14.35
C SER A 14 26.65 8.31 -15.32
N ASP A 15 25.78 9.19 -15.82
CA ASP A 15 26.10 10.27 -16.75
C ASP A 15 25.44 11.59 -16.29
N ASP A 16 25.54 11.89 -14.99
CA ASP A 16 25.08 13.16 -14.43
C ASP A 16 26.03 14.29 -14.85
N VAL A 17 25.60 15.03 -15.88
CA VAL A 17 26.34 16.16 -16.45
C VAL A 17 26.58 17.30 -15.46
N THR A 18 25.73 17.45 -14.44
CA THR A 18 25.87 18.49 -13.42
C THR A 18 26.93 18.09 -12.41
N VAL A 19 26.95 16.83 -11.99
CA VAL A 19 28.05 16.26 -11.19
C VAL A 19 29.38 16.36 -11.95
N GLY A 20 29.37 16.19 -13.27
CA GLY A 20 30.55 16.38 -14.12
C GLY A 20 31.22 17.76 -13.98
N LEU A 21 30.45 18.82 -13.67
CA LEU A 21 30.99 20.17 -13.44
C LEU A 21 31.86 20.25 -12.18
N LEU A 22 31.74 19.31 -11.25
CA LEU A 22 32.56 19.26 -10.04
C LEU A 22 34.03 18.89 -10.34
N SER A 23 34.32 18.37 -11.55
CA SER A 23 35.67 17.96 -11.97
C SER A 23 36.30 17.01 -10.95
N GLU A 24 37.48 17.33 -10.40
CA GLU A 24 38.14 16.51 -9.37
C GLU A 24 37.35 16.43 -8.06
N ASN A 25 36.48 17.40 -7.76
CA ASN A 25 35.70 17.39 -6.52
C ASN A 25 34.61 16.30 -6.51
N GLN A 26 34.29 15.68 -7.65
CA GLN A 26 33.31 14.58 -7.68
C GLN A 26 33.82 13.33 -6.93
N THR A 27 35.14 13.16 -6.81
CA THR A 27 35.74 12.04 -6.05
C THR A 27 36.04 12.41 -4.60
N GLN A 28 35.79 13.66 -4.20
CA GLN A 28 35.94 14.09 -2.80
C GLN A 28 34.99 13.28 -1.92
N SER A 29 35.46 12.85 -0.75
CA SER A 29 34.61 12.19 0.23
C SER A 29 33.53 13.15 0.74
N ALA A 30 32.29 12.69 0.75
CA ALA A 30 31.15 13.43 1.24
C ALA A 30 30.31 12.55 2.16
N ARG A 31 29.58 13.22 3.05
CA ARG A 31 28.48 12.63 3.84
C ARG A 31 27.18 13.28 3.41
N ALA A 32 26.20 12.46 3.09
CA ALA A 32 24.82 12.88 2.84
C ALA A 32 23.91 12.34 3.95
N ILE A 33 23.08 13.20 4.53
CA ILE A 33 22.14 12.81 5.59
C ILE A 33 20.72 13.12 5.16
N LEU A 34 19.94 12.06 4.95
CA LEU A 34 18.51 12.14 4.67
C LEU A 34 17.73 12.34 5.96
N ARG A 35 16.86 13.34 6.00
CA ARG A 35 16.01 13.68 7.15
C ARG A 35 14.55 13.85 6.76
N ALA A 36 13.66 13.46 7.68
CA ALA A 36 12.23 13.77 7.58
C ALA A 36 11.98 15.27 7.78
N ARG A 37 11.16 15.91 6.94
CA ARG A 37 10.75 17.32 7.10
C ARG A 37 9.40 17.47 7.82
N GLU A 38 8.70 16.36 8.01
CA GLU A 38 7.42 16.26 8.73
C GLU A 38 7.33 14.93 9.48
N ALA A 39 6.28 14.75 10.30
CA ALA A 39 6.04 13.50 11.01
C ALA A 39 5.33 12.49 10.09
N GLY A 40 5.55 11.20 10.32
CA GLY A 40 4.95 10.15 9.51
C GLY A 40 5.35 8.75 9.94
N ILE A 41 5.23 7.79 9.04
CA ILE A 41 5.68 6.40 9.20
C ILE A 41 6.71 6.10 8.14
N PHE A 42 7.86 5.56 8.56
CA PHE A 42 8.90 5.13 7.64
C PHE A 42 8.51 3.85 6.91
N ALA A 43 8.69 3.85 5.59
CA ALA A 43 8.67 2.65 4.77
C ALA A 43 9.72 2.73 3.66
N GLY A 44 10.46 1.64 3.47
CA GLY A 44 11.51 1.52 2.44
C GLY A 44 12.83 0.92 2.92
N ASP A 45 12.89 0.18 4.03
CA ASP A 45 14.13 -0.52 4.44
C ASP A 45 14.63 -1.53 3.38
N ASP A 46 13.72 -2.21 2.69
CA ASP A 46 14.03 -3.07 1.53
C ASP A 46 14.62 -2.27 0.36
N VAL A 47 14.15 -1.03 0.16
CA VAL A 47 14.68 -0.12 -0.86
C VAL A 47 16.08 0.32 -0.49
N VAL A 48 16.30 0.74 0.76
CA VAL A 48 17.64 1.07 1.26
C VAL A 48 18.58 -0.12 1.09
N SER A 49 18.13 -1.33 1.43
CA SER A 49 18.93 -2.55 1.29
C SER A 49 19.29 -2.83 -0.18
N ALA A 50 18.35 -2.64 -1.10
CA ALA A 50 18.60 -2.82 -2.53
C ALA A 50 19.59 -1.80 -3.09
N PHE A 51 19.48 -0.51 -2.71
CA PHE A 51 20.46 0.50 -3.09
C PHE A 51 21.83 0.25 -2.44
N SER A 52 21.86 -0.15 -1.17
CA SER A 52 23.11 -0.48 -0.48
C SER A 52 23.86 -1.59 -1.21
N ASN A 53 23.17 -2.61 -1.70
CA ASN A 53 23.77 -3.70 -2.48
C ASN A 53 24.22 -3.25 -3.88
N LEU A 54 23.45 -2.37 -4.55
CA LEU A 54 23.80 -1.89 -5.90
C LEU A 54 25.03 -0.98 -5.90
N PHE A 55 25.27 -0.24 -4.81
CA PHE A 55 26.36 0.73 -4.69
C PHE A 55 27.40 0.34 -3.63
N GLU A 56 27.47 -0.94 -3.25
CA GLU A 56 28.29 -1.41 -2.12
C GLU A 56 29.78 -1.07 -2.25
N SER A 57 30.29 -0.98 -3.49
CA SER A 57 31.69 -0.65 -3.78
C SER A 57 32.02 0.84 -3.70
N GLU A 58 31.00 1.71 -3.65
CA GLU A 58 31.17 3.17 -3.76
C GLU A 58 30.60 3.94 -2.57
N ILE A 59 29.43 3.54 -2.07
CA ILE A 59 28.67 4.29 -1.08
C ILE A 59 28.35 3.39 0.11
N LYS A 60 28.83 3.79 1.29
CA LYS A 60 28.40 3.19 2.55
C LYS A 60 27.08 3.81 2.98
N MET A 61 26.02 3.00 2.99
CA MET A 61 24.69 3.40 3.45
C MET A 61 24.41 2.86 4.87
N THR A 62 23.82 3.67 5.74
CA THR A 62 23.46 3.28 7.11
C THR A 62 22.08 3.79 7.47
N CYS A 63 21.14 2.88 7.70
CA CYS A 63 19.75 3.14 8.10
C CYS A 63 19.41 2.27 9.32
N GLU A 64 19.00 2.90 10.41
CA GLU A 64 18.59 2.22 11.64
C GLU A 64 17.08 1.97 11.69
N LEU A 65 16.33 2.56 10.77
CA LEU A 65 14.88 2.45 10.72
C LEU A 65 14.42 1.18 10.00
N LYS A 66 13.32 0.62 10.49
CA LYS A 66 12.57 -0.48 9.89
C LYS A 66 11.19 -0.01 9.47
N ASN A 67 10.62 -0.70 8.48
CA ASN A 67 9.24 -0.45 8.05
C ASN A 67 8.29 -0.39 9.25
N GLY A 68 7.50 0.68 9.33
CA GLY A 68 6.53 0.92 10.39
C GLY A 68 7.07 1.72 11.58
N ASN A 69 8.36 2.07 11.61
CA ASN A 69 8.87 2.98 12.62
C ASN A 69 8.27 4.40 12.45
N PRO A 70 7.87 5.07 13.55
CA PRO A 70 7.41 6.44 13.48
C PRO A 70 8.56 7.39 13.15
N LEU A 71 8.24 8.43 12.39
CA LEU A 71 9.13 9.52 12.02
C LEU A 71 8.70 10.81 12.70
N SER A 72 9.66 11.50 13.28
CA SER A 72 9.54 12.87 13.78
C SER A 72 10.22 13.86 12.85
N LYS A 73 9.76 15.11 12.85
CA LYS A 73 10.40 16.18 12.07
C LYS A 73 11.89 16.32 12.44
N LYS A 74 12.75 16.47 11.42
CA LYS A 74 14.23 16.50 11.48
C LYS A 74 14.91 15.18 11.84
N GLN A 75 14.16 14.09 12.04
CA GLN A 75 14.76 12.78 12.33
C GLN A 75 15.62 12.32 11.16
N GLU A 76 16.83 11.83 11.46
CA GLU A 76 17.72 11.16 10.51
C GLU A 76 17.11 9.83 10.08
N ILE A 77 17.03 9.61 8.78
CA ILE A 77 16.47 8.40 8.16
C ILE A 77 17.61 7.52 7.65
N LEU A 78 18.52 8.12 6.89
CA LEU A 78 19.59 7.41 6.19
C LEU A 78 20.83 8.30 6.14
N ARG A 79 21.99 7.69 6.35
CA ARG A 79 23.29 8.28 6.10
C ARG A 79 23.96 7.59 4.93
N MET A 80 24.57 8.36 4.03
CA MET A 80 25.41 7.88 2.94
C MET A 80 26.79 8.52 3.04
N GLU A 81 27.85 7.72 2.93
CA GLU A 81 29.24 8.18 2.91
C GLU A 81 29.97 7.59 1.70
N GLY A 82 30.59 8.42 0.87
CA GLY A 82 31.24 7.99 -0.37
C GLY A 82 31.70 9.18 -1.22
N PRO A 83 32.09 8.96 -2.50
CA PRO A 83 32.38 10.03 -3.44
C PRO A 83 31.19 10.98 -3.60
N ALA A 84 31.46 12.29 -3.57
CA ALA A 84 30.44 13.32 -3.70
C ALA A 84 29.57 13.14 -4.95
N GLY A 85 30.18 12.79 -6.08
CA GLY A 85 29.48 12.54 -7.34
C GLY A 85 28.49 11.39 -7.23
N SER A 86 28.92 10.22 -6.74
CA SER A 86 28.04 9.06 -6.57
C SER A 86 26.89 9.35 -5.59
N CYS A 87 27.15 10.05 -4.48
CA CYS A 87 26.09 10.43 -3.54
C CYS A 87 25.10 11.46 -4.12
N LEU A 88 25.56 12.42 -4.91
CA LEU A 88 24.72 13.43 -5.55
C LEU A 88 23.85 12.81 -6.65
N SER A 89 24.42 12.02 -7.55
CA SER A 89 23.69 11.37 -8.64
C SER A 89 22.59 10.44 -8.11
N LEU A 90 22.83 9.77 -6.99
CA LEU A 90 21.87 8.84 -6.40
C LEU A 90 20.72 9.54 -5.63
N GLU A 91 20.94 10.78 -5.19
CA GLU A 91 20.06 11.49 -4.25
C GLU A 91 18.59 11.42 -4.65
N ARG A 92 18.28 11.85 -5.89
CA ARG A 92 16.90 12.02 -6.33
C ARG A 92 16.17 10.69 -6.43
N THR A 93 16.79 9.72 -7.09
CA THR A 93 16.24 8.37 -7.28
C THR A 93 15.87 7.75 -5.93
N LEU A 94 16.78 7.81 -4.96
CA LEU A 94 16.59 7.22 -3.63
C LEU A 94 15.50 7.94 -2.82
N ILE A 95 15.54 9.28 -2.78
CA ILE A 95 14.54 10.09 -2.06
C ILE A 95 13.15 9.82 -2.62
N ASN A 96 12.99 9.72 -3.94
CA ASN A 96 11.69 9.53 -4.58
C ASN A 96 11.01 8.25 -4.08
N TYR A 97 11.75 7.14 -4.01
CA TYR A 97 11.23 5.88 -3.46
C TYR A 97 10.87 6.01 -1.98
N LEU A 98 11.81 6.46 -1.13
CA LEU A 98 11.58 6.50 0.32
C LEU A 98 10.45 7.47 0.70
N SER A 99 10.38 8.64 0.04
CA SER A 99 9.32 9.63 0.23
C SER A 99 7.97 9.08 -0.17
N PHE A 100 7.89 8.43 -1.35
CA PHE A 100 6.64 7.88 -1.84
C PHE A 100 6.11 6.75 -0.94
N LEU A 101 6.95 5.78 -0.60
CA LEU A 101 6.56 4.64 0.24
C LEU A 101 6.21 5.09 1.66
N SER A 102 6.99 5.99 2.25
CA SER A 102 6.66 6.54 3.58
C SER A 102 5.36 7.36 3.55
N GLY A 103 5.04 8.00 2.42
CA GLY A 103 3.76 8.66 2.19
C GLY A 103 2.56 7.69 2.24
N ILE A 104 2.68 6.54 1.56
CA ILE A 104 1.68 5.46 1.59
C ILE A 104 1.51 4.92 3.02
N ALA A 105 2.61 4.62 3.70
CA ALA A 105 2.58 4.11 5.06
C ALA A 105 1.94 5.09 6.04
N THR A 106 2.27 6.38 5.91
CA THR A 106 1.71 7.46 6.73
C THR A 106 0.21 7.61 6.51
N LEU A 107 -0.24 7.65 5.24
CA LEU A 107 -1.67 7.72 4.93
C LEU A 107 -2.41 6.50 5.47
N THR A 108 -1.85 5.31 5.28
CA THR A 108 -2.43 4.07 5.80
C THR A 108 -2.59 4.12 7.32
N HIS A 109 -1.55 4.59 8.04
CA HIS A 109 -1.60 4.71 9.48
C HIS A 109 -2.74 5.60 9.96
N PHE A 110 -3.05 6.70 9.27
CA PHE A 110 -4.21 7.52 9.60
C PHE A 110 -5.55 6.78 9.40
N PHE A 111 -5.67 5.95 8.36
CA PHE A 111 -6.86 5.11 8.16
C PHE A 111 -6.99 4.03 9.25
N VAL A 112 -5.87 3.42 9.65
CA VAL A 112 -5.83 2.41 10.71
C VAL A 112 -6.19 3.00 12.07
N GLU A 113 -5.63 4.16 12.42
CA GLU A 113 -5.97 4.83 13.68
C GLU A 113 -7.45 5.24 13.73
N ALA A 114 -8.05 5.61 12.60
CA ALA A 114 -9.47 5.96 12.52
C ALA A 114 -10.43 4.80 12.82
N VAL A 115 -9.98 3.55 12.66
CA VAL A 115 -10.80 2.35 12.92
C VAL A 115 -10.36 1.57 14.15
N LYS A 116 -9.29 2.00 14.84
CA LYS A 116 -8.70 1.36 16.02
C LYS A 116 -9.66 0.97 17.16
N PRO A 117 -10.76 1.70 17.43
CA PRO A 117 -11.76 1.28 18.42
C PRO A 117 -12.52 -0.01 18.03
N HIS A 118 -12.38 -0.48 16.79
CA HIS A 118 -13.12 -1.58 16.20
C HIS A 118 -12.16 -2.67 15.67
N PRO A 119 -12.62 -3.93 15.53
CA PRO A 119 -11.80 -5.01 14.96
C PRO A 119 -11.61 -4.90 13.43
N THR A 120 -12.14 -3.84 12.81
CA THR A 120 -12.11 -3.60 11.36
C THR A 120 -10.69 -3.44 10.85
N GLN A 121 -10.37 -4.08 9.72
CA GLN A 121 -9.06 -3.97 9.07
C GLN A 121 -9.13 -3.10 7.82
N ILE A 122 -8.11 -2.27 7.63
CA ILE A 122 -7.91 -1.48 6.40
C ILE A 122 -7.14 -2.31 5.38
N LEU A 123 -7.69 -2.45 4.17
CA LEU A 123 -7.10 -3.27 3.11
C LEU A 123 -6.59 -2.43 1.92
N ALA A 124 -5.39 -2.76 1.45
CA ALA A 124 -4.84 -2.31 0.17
C ALA A 124 -5.52 -3.05 -0.98
N THR A 125 -5.74 -2.34 -2.09
CA THR A 125 -6.32 -2.92 -3.31
C THR A 125 -5.25 -3.18 -4.37
N ARG A 126 -5.68 -3.71 -5.53
CA ARG A 126 -4.83 -3.81 -6.73
C ARG A 126 -4.75 -2.53 -7.57
N LYS A 127 -5.36 -1.43 -7.11
CA LYS A 127 -5.27 -0.09 -7.73
C LYS A 127 -3.92 0.54 -7.38
N THR A 128 -2.86 -0.08 -7.87
CA THR A 128 -1.46 0.27 -7.63
C THR A 128 -0.85 0.93 -8.86
N LEU A 129 0.22 1.70 -8.68
CA LEU A 129 1.02 2.16 -9.81
C LEU A 129 1.63 0.95 -10.55
N PRO A 130 1.64 0.96 -11.90
CA PRO A 130 2.28 -0.09 -12.68
C PRO A 130 3.74 -0.28 -12.27
N GLY A 131 4.21 -1.52 -12.16
CA GLY A 131 5.60 -1.86 -11.78
C GLY A 131 5.94 -1.73 -10.30
N LEU A 132 5.16 -1.00 -9.50
CA LEU A 132 5.48 -0.71 -8.09
C LEU A 132 4.63 -1.47 -7.08
N ARG A 133 3.73 -2.36 -7.53
CA ARG A 133 2.73 -3.02 -6.67
C ARG A 133 3.30 -3.57 -5.37
N ASP A 134 4.34 -4.40 -5.43
CA ASP A 134 4.83 -5.06 -4.23
C ASP A 134 5.40 -4.06 -3.21
N LEU A 135 6.14 -3.05 -3.66
CA LEU A 135 6.65 -1.97 -2.81
C LEU A 135 5.49 -1.20 -2.16
N GLN A 136 4.46 -0.85 -2.93
CA GLN A 136 3.29 -0.14 -2.41
C GLN A 136 2.50 -0.98 -1.40
N LEU A 137 2.32 -2.28 -1.66
CA LEU A 137 1.65 -3.18 -0.72
C LEU A 137 2.46 -3.35 0.57
N GLN A 138 3.79 -3.44 0.50
CA GLN A 138 4.64 -3.45 1.70
C GLN A 138 4.56 -2.13 2.47
N ALA A 139 4.47 -0.98 1.78
CA ALA A 139 4.27 0.30 2.43
C ALA A 139 2.91 0.40 3.16
N VAL A 140 1.84 -0.17 2.59
CA VAL A 140 0.56 -0.28 3.32
C VAL A 140 0.72 -1.15 4.57
N VAL A 141 1.42 -2.28 4.48
CA VAL A 141 1.70 -3.13 5.65
C VAL A 141 2.52 -2.39 6.71
N ALA A 142 3.53 -1.62 6.29
CA ALA A 142 4.33 -0.77 7.19
C ALA A 142 3.46 0.25 7.95
N GLY A 143 2.43 0.80 7.31
CA GLY A 143 1.45 1.68 7.94
C GLY A 143 0.42 0.98 8.85
N GLY A 144 0.49 -0.34 9.00
CA GLY A 144 -0.44 -1.15 9.80
C GLY A 144 -1.68 -1.62 9.04
N GLY A 145 -1.75 -1.37 7.73
CA GLY A 145 -2.81 -1.93 6.88
C GLY A 145 -2.54 -3.38 6.49
N HIS A 146 -3.50 -3.99 5.80
CA HIS A 146 -3.38 -5.36 5.30
C HIS A 146 -3.53 -5.39 3.78
N ILE A 147 -3.14 -6.50 3.17
CA ILE A 147 -3.26 -6.72 1.73
C ILE A 147 -4.56 -7.47 1.48
N HIS A 148 -5.43 -6.96 0.59
CA HIS A 148 -6.62 -7.70 0.14
C HIS A 148 -6.22 -8.98 -0.60
N ARG A 149 -5.59 -8.80 -1.76
CA ARG A 149 -4.90 -9.85 -2.54
C ARG A 149 -3.81 -9.21 -3.39
N ARG A 150 -2.65 -9.86 -3.54
CA ARG A 150 -1.52 -9.29 -4.29
C ARG A 150 -1.77 -9.35 -5.80
N ASN A 151 -2.39 -10.42 -6.27
CA ASN A 151 -2.61 -10.65 -7.69
C ASN A 151 -3.97 -11.37 -7.95
N LEU A 152 -4.19 -11.83 -9.18
CA LEU A 152 -5.42 -12.53 -9.58
C LEU A 152 -5.48 -13.99 -9.11
N SER A 153 -4.34 -14.63 -8.84
CA SER A 153 -4.25 -16.02 -8.38
C SER A 153 -4.42 -16.19 -6.88
N ASP A 154 -4.24 -15.15 -6.06
CA ASP A 154 -4.28 -15.27 -4.60
C ASP A 154 -5.69 -15.52 -4.02
N GLY A 155 -6.75 -15.27 -4.80
CA GLY A 155 -8.13 -15.43 -4.32
C GLY A 155 -9.18 -15.11 -5.38
N ILE A 156 -10.38 -15.66 -5.19
CA ILE A 156 -11.51 -15.51 -6.11
C ILE A 156 -12.32 -14.30 -5.69
N LEU A 157 -12.37 -13.27 -6.55
CA LEU A 157 -13.20 -12.08 -6.37
C LEU A 157 -14.14 -11.92 -7.57
N ILE A 158 -15.42 -12.22 -7.37
CA ILE A 158 -16.47 -12.10 -8.37
C ILE A 158 -16.96 -10.64 -8.40
N LYS A 159 -16.40 -9.88 -9.32
CA LYS A 159 -16.80 -8.50 -9.65
C LYS A 159 -18.13 -8.40 -10.40
N GLU A 160 -18.74 -7.23 -10.39
CA GLU A 160 -19.88 -6.81 -11.20
C GLU A 160 -19.73 -7.17 -12.69
N ASN A 161 -18.53 -6.95 -13.26
CA ASN A 161 -18.26 -7.26 -14.66
C ASN A 161 -18.39 -8.76 -14.98
N HIS A 162 -18.14 -9.66 -14.02
CA HIS A 162 -18.37 -11.09 -14.23
C HIS A 162 -19.87 -11.44 -14.17
N GLN A 163 -20.63 -10.72 -13.35
CA GLN A 163 -22.06 -10.94 -13.13
C GLN A 163 -22.91 -10.55 -14.35
N ILE A 164 -22.37 -9.75 -15.27
CA ILE A 164 -22.97 -9.47 -16.58
C ILE A 164 -23.08 -10.75 -17.42
N PHE A 165 -22.13 -11.67 -17.28
CA PHE A 165 -22.04 -12.88 -18.12
C PHE A 165 -22.61 -14.14 -17.46
N SER A 166 -22.97 -14.08 -16.18
CA SER A 166 -23.49 -15.25 -15.46
C SER A 166 -24.22 -14.85 -14.18
N ASN A 167 -25.18 -15.67 -13.76
CA ASN A 167 -25.92 -15.44 -12.52
C ASN A 167 -24.97 -15.44 -11.31
N PRO A 168 -25.05 -14.44 -10.41
CA PRO A 168 -24.16 -14.34 -9.24
C PRO A 168 -24.15 -15.57 -8.34
N LEU A 169 -25.32 -16.17 -8.10
CA LEU A 169 -25.47 -17.35 -7.23
C LEU A 169 -24.87 -18.60 -7.88
N GLU A 170 -25.00 -18.74 -9.20
CA GLU A 170 -24.38 -19.87 -9.94
C GLU A 170 -22.87 -19.76 -9.97
N MET A 171 -22.34 -18.56 -10.23
CA MET A 171 -20.90 -18.27 -10.15
C MET A 171 -20.34 -18.57 -8.77
N LEU A 172 -21.07 -18.18 -7.71
CA LEU A 172 -20.67 -18.42 -6.34
C LEU A 172 -20.63 -19.92 -6.00
N LYS A 173 -21.67 -20.68 -6.40
CA LYS A 173 -21.70 -22.14 -6.26
C LYS A 173 -20.53 -22.81 -6.98
N LYS A 174 -20.27 -22.39 -8.21
CA LYS A 174 -19.16 -22.90 -9.02
C LYS A 174 -17.81 -22.58 -8.37
N ALA A 175 -17.60 -21.34 -7.93
CA ALA A 175 -16.39 -20.91 -7.25
C ALA A 175 -16.12 -21.73 -5.98
N LYS A 176 -17.14 -21.95 -5.15
CA LYS A 176 -16.98 -22.75 -3.92
C LYS A 176 -16.68 -24.23 -4.18
N ARG A 177 -17.25 -24.80 -5.24
CA ARG A 177 -16.99 -26.19 -5.64
C ARG A 177 -15.59 -26.37 -6.23
N ASP A 178 -15.15 -25.42 -7.07
CA ASP A 178 -13.95 -25.58 -7.91
C ASP A 178 -12.70 -24.91 -7.30
N ARG A 179 -12.81 -24.22 -6.16
CA ARG A 179 -11.68 -23.50 -5.53
C ARG A 179 -10.60 -24.43 -4.96
N SER A 180 -9.38 -23.92 -4.94
CA SER A 180 -8.35 -24.40 -4.01
C SER A 180 -8.80 -24.15 -2.56
N PRO A 181 -8.49 -25.04 -1.60
CA PRO A 181 -8.74 -24.81 -0.17
C PRO A 181 -8.09 -23.53 0.38
N LEU A 182 -7.07 -23.00 -0.31
CA LEU A 182 -6.38 -21.76 0.06
C LEU A 182 -7.09 -20.49 -0.43
N HIS A 183 -7.99 -20.60 -1.42
CA HIS A 183 -8.67 -19.44 -1.97
C HIS A 183 -9.93 -19.12 -1.17
N ARG A 184 -10.00 -17.89 -0.68
CA ARG A 184 -11.28 -17.30 -0.30
C ARG A 184 -12.09 -16.98 -1.56
N VAL A 185 -13.39 -17.11 -1.44
CA VAL A 185 -14.39 -16.71 -2.42
C VAL A 185 -15.09 -15.48 -1.89
N GLU A 186 -14.96 -14.42 -2.66
CA GLU A 186 -15.53 -13.10 -2.40
C GLU A 186 -16.36 -12.66 -3.59
N ILE A 187 -17.42 -11.90 -3.32
CA ILE A 187 -18.29 -11.33 -4.36
C ILE A 187 -18.58 -9.87 -4.05
N GLU A 188 -18.48 -9.03 -5.09
CA GLU A 188 -18.89 -7.63 -5.04
C GLU A 188 -20.40 -7.52 -5.27
N VAL A 189 -21.07 -6.79 -4.42
CA VAL A 189 -22.50 -6.51 -4.49
C VAL A 189 -22.67 -5.01 -4.57
N GLN A 190 -23.52 -4.56 -5.49
CA GLN A 190 -23.85 -3.14 -5.72
C GLN A 190 -25.28 -2.78 -5.27
N GLU A 191 -26.14 -3.78 -5.06
CA GLU A 191 -27.54 -3.57 -4.67
C GLU A 191 -28.04 -4.64 -3.70
N LEU A 192 -29.00 -4.29 -2.84
CA LEU A 192 -29.61 -5.19 -1.86
C LEU A 192 -30.35 -6.39 -2.51
N THR A 193 -30.84 -6.22 -3.73
CA THR A 193 -31.50 -7.29 -4.52
C THR A 193 -30.53 -8.43 -4.83
N THR A 194 -29.31 -8.10 -5.25
CA THR A 194 -28.24 -9.07 -5.50
C THR A 194 -27.79 -9.72 -4.19
N LEU A 195 -27.72 -8.95 -3.10
CA LEU A 195 -27.43 -9.49 -1.76
C LEU A 195 -28.44 -10.59 -1.37
N ASP A 196 -29.73 -10.33 -1.51
CA ASP A 196 -30.80 -11.30 -1.18
C ASP A 196 -30.67 -12.60 -1.98
N SER A 197 -30.20 -12.52 -3.22
CA SER A 197 -29.97 -13.69 -4.07
C SER A 197 -28.80 -14.55 -3.57
N ILE A 198 -27.67 -13.92 -3.24
CA ILE A 198 -26.43 -14.63 -2.86
C ILE A 198 -26.47 -15.18 -1.44
N LEU A 199 -27.29 -14.60 -0.54
CA LEU A 199 -27.47 -15.07 0.83
C LEU A 199 -28.06 -16.49 0.91
N LYS A 200 -28.64 -17.00 -0.18
CA LYS A 200 -29.10 -18.41 -0.29
C LYS A 200 -27.96 -19.41 -0.23
N ASP A 201 -26.74 -19.00 -0.60
CA ASP A 201 -25.55 -19.85 -0.56
C ASP A 201 -24.31 -18.96 -0.41
N PRO A 202 -24.06 -18.40 0.79
CA PRO A 202 -23.19 -17.25 0.96
C PRO A 202 -21.69 -17.55 0.74
N PRO A 203 -20.88 -16.52 0.38
CA PRO A 203 -19.42 -16.60 0.17
C PRO A 203 -18.64 -16.57 1.49
N ASP A 204 -17.30 -16.62 1.43
CA ASP A 204 -16.50 -16.34 2.64
C ASP A 204 -16.50 -14.84 2.98
N VAL A 205 -16.56 -13.98 1.95
CA VAL A 205 -16.56 -12.52 2.07
C VAL A 205 -17.60 -11.90 1.13
N ILE A 206 -18.39 -10.96 1.64
CA ILE A 206 -19.31 -10.13 0.85
C ILE A 206 -18.75 -8.71 0.83
N MET A 207 -18.43 -8.20 -0.36
CA MET A 207 -18.02 -6.80 -0.53
C MET A 207 -19.23 -5.96 -0.92
N LEU A 208 -19.57 -4.97 -0.10
CA LEU A 208 -20.54 -3.93 -0.37
C LEU A 208 -19.85 -2.79 -1.11
N ASP A 209 -19.95 -2.77 -2.44
CA ASP A 209 -19.24 -1.80 -3.28
C ASP A 209 -20.11 -0.56 -3.54
N ASN A 210 -19.62 0.61 -3.12
CA ASN A 210 -20.29 1.90 -3.28
C ASN A 210 -21.70 2.00 -2.67
N PHE A 211 -22.02 1.18 -1.67
CA PHE A 211 -23.28 1.29 -0.92
C PHE A 211 -23.39 2.65 -0.21
N SER A 212 -24.62 3.16 -0.12
CA SER A 212 -24.94 4.26 0.78
C SER A 212 -24.82 3.82 2.25
N PHE A 213 -24.70 4.77 3.18
CA PHE A 213 -24.64 4.42 4.61
C PHE A 213 -25.91 3.67 5.08
N PRO A 214 -27.14 4.13 4.75
CA PRO A 214 -28.37 3.38 5.07
C PRO A 214 -28.40 1.98 4.45
N ASP A 215 -28.02 1.83 3.18
CA ASP A 215 -28.02 0.51 2.54
C ASP A 215 -26.98 -0.43 3.17
N THR A 216 -25.85 0.12 3.64
CA THR A 216 -24.82 -0.64 4.35
C THR A 216 -25.37 -1.20 5.66
N GLU A 217 -26.10 -0.39 6.43
CA GLU A 217 -26.75 -0.86 7.67
C GLU A 217 -27.75 -1.97 7.39
N ILE A 218 -28.61 -1.80 6.37
CA ILE A 218 -29.59 -2.82 5.96
C ILE A 218 -28.87 -4.10 5.53
N ALA A 219 -27.80 -3.99 4.74
CA ALA A 219 -27.02 -5.13 4.28
C ALA A 219 -26.39 -5.90 5.45
N ILE A 220 -25.78 -5.20 6.41
CA ILE A 220 -25.20 -5.82 7.60
C ILE A 220 -26.26 -6.57 8.40
N GLN A 221 -27.44 -5.96 8.62
CA GLN A 221 -28.54 -6.61 9.32
C GLN A 221 -29.01 -7.88 8.60
N LYS A 222 -29.15 -7.84 7.26
CA LYS A 222 -29.51 -9.01 6.45
C LYS A 222 -28.47 -10.13 6.54
N ILE A 223 -27.18 -9.79 6.45
CA ILE A 223 -26.09 -10.77 6.52
C ILE A 223 -26.02 -11.41 7.91
N ARG A 224 -26.05 -10.61 8.97
CA ARG A 224 -25.95 -11.11 10.36
C ARG A 224 -27.22 -11.83 10.82
N GLY A 225 -28.39 -11.45 10.32
CA GLY A 225 -29.66 -12.12 10.58
C GLY A 225 -29.86 -13.44 9.82
N CYS A 226 -29.05 -13.69 8.77
CA CYS A 226 -29.09 -14.92 8.02
C CYS A 226 -28.23 -16.00 8.71
N ALA A 227 -28.88 -17.05 9.23
CA ALA A 227 -28.22 -18.12 9.99
C ALA A 227 -27.05 -18.79 9.25
N ILE A 228 -27.15 -18.92 7.92
CA ILE A 228 -26.10 -19.53 7.10
C ILE A 228 -25.05 -18.52 6.62
N ALA A 229 -25.25 -17.21 6.76
CA ALA A 229 -24.30 -16.17 6.32
C ALA A 229 -23.68 -15.37 7.49
N ASN A 230 -24.07 -15.66 8.73
CA ASN A 230 -23.58 -14.93 9.91
C ASN A 230 -22.04 -14.96 10.05
N HIS A 231 -21.40 -15.99 9.52
CA HIS A 231 -19.95 -16.22 9.52
C HIS A 231 -19.20 -15.47 8.41
N CYS A 232 -19.91 -14.95 7.41
CA CYS A 232 -19.30 -14.23 6.30
C CYS A 232 -18.62 -12.96 6.79
N ARG A 233 -17.44 -12.66 6.25
CA ARG A 233 -16.84 -11.34 6.47
C ARG A 233 -17.54 -10.31 5.59
N ILE A 234 -17.71 -9.11 6.13
CA ILE A 234 -18.30 -7.98 5.41
C ILE A 234 -17.19 -6.99 5.09
N GLU A 235 -16.98 -6.77 3.80
CA GLU A 235 -16.07 -5.75 3.30
C GLU A 235 -16.86 -4.57 2.74
N VAL A 236 -16.35 -3.35 2.91
CA VAL A 236 -16.90 -2.16 2.23
C VAL A 236 -15.82 -1.50 1.37
N SER A 237 -16.22 -1.08 0.17
CA SER A 237 -15.38 -0.41 -0.82
C SER A 237 -16.08 0.84 -1.39
N GLY A 238 -15.29 1.76 -1.97
CA GLY A 238 -15.82 2.89 -2.74
C GLY A 238 -15.66 4.25 -2.07
N GLY A 239 -14.73 5.07 -2.57
CA GLY A 239 -14.56 6.48 -2.15
C GLY A 239 -14.42 6.65 -0.63
N MET A 240 -13.35 6.10 -0.05
CA MET A 240 -13.15 6.09 1.40
C MET A 240 -12.41 7.33 1.88
N THR A 241 -13.02 8.02 2.84
CA THR A 241 -12.40 9.12 3.62
C THR A 241 -12.21 8.68 5.06
N ILE A 242 -11.34 9.37 5.81
CA ILE A 242 -11.07 9.05 7.23
C ILE A 242 -12.37 9.04 8.07
N ASP A 243 -13.24 10.05 7.87
CA ASP A 243 -14.55 10.12 8.56
C ASP A 243 -15.46 8.95 8.17
N LYS A 244 -15.54 8.64 6.87
CA LYS A 244 -16.38 7.56 6.36
C LYS A 244 -15.95 6.21 6.92
N VAL A 245 -14.64 5.93 7.00
CA VAL A 245 -14.16 4.63 7.50
C VAL A 245 -14.42 4.44 8.98
N ALA A 246 -14.28 5.49 9.80
CA ALA A 246 -14.58 5.42 11.23
C ALA A 246 -16.07 5.08 11.47
N ARG A 247 -16.97 5.75 10.73
CA ARG A 247 -18.42 5.48 10.80
C ARG A 247 -18.79 4.08 10.32
N LEU A 248 -18.18 3.61 9.23
CA LEU A 248 -18.43 2.26 8.72
C LEU A 248 -17.90 1.18 9.68
N ALA A 249 -16.72 1.38 10.27
CA ALA A 249 -16.17 0.48 11.27
C ALA A 249 -17.09 0.33 12.50
N ALA A 250 -17.72 1.42 12.94
CA ALA A 250 -18.70 1.40 14.02
C ALA A 250 -19.96 0.56 13.71
N LEU A 251 -20.28 0.33 12.44
CA LEU A 251 -21.37 -0.58 12.03
C LEU A 251 -20.99 -2.07 12.14
N GLY A 252 -19.73 -2.39 12.44
CA GLY A 252 -19.26 -3.76 12.61
C GLY A 252 -18.86 -4.46 11.30
N VAL A 253 -18.40 -3.68 10.31
CA VAL A 253 -17.77 -4.24 9.10
C VAL A 253 -16.40 -4.83 9.43
N ASP A 254 -16.06 -5.95 8.81
CA ASP A 254 -14.80 -6.65 9.06
C ASP A 254 -13.63 -5.99 8.33
N TYR A 255 -13.87 -5.56 7.09
CA TYR A 255 -12.85 -5.04 6.18
C TYR A 255 -13.29 -3.74 5.52
N ILE A 256 -12.34 -2.83 5.28
CA ILE A 256 -12.55 -1.64 4.46
C ILE A 256 -11.41 -1.54 3.45
N SER A 257 -11.73 -1.66 2.18
CA SER A 257 -10.77 -1.52 1.08
C SER A 257 -10.61 -0.06 0.67
N VAL A 258 -9.36 0.43 0.67
CA VAL A 258 -9.05 1.82 0.38
C VAL A 258 -8.07 1.91 -0.78
N GLY A 259 -8.59 2.18 -1.98
CA GLY A 259 -7.77 2.29 -3.20
C GLY A 259 -6.76 3.45 -3.15
N GLN A 260 -7.16 4.59 -2.61
CA GLN A 260 -6.34 5.81 -2.62
C GLN A 260 -5.03 5.69 -1.83
N LEU A 261 -4.90 4.67 -0.97
CA LEU A 261 -3.65 4.38 -0.26
C LEU A 261 -2.48 4.21 -1.23
N THR A 262 -2.72 3.64 -2.41
CA THR A 262 -1.65 3.28 -3.35
C THR A 262 -1.65 4.13 -4.62
N HIS A 263 -2.78 4.59 -5.14
CA HIS A 263 -2.79 5.38 -6.38
C HIS A 263 -2.83 6.90 -6.17
N SER A 264 -3.08 7.38 -4.95
CA SER A 264 -3.29 8.81 -4.67
C SER A 264 -2.67 9.28 -3.36
N SER A 265 -1.73 8.51 -2.78
CA SER A 265 -0.96 8.95 -1.62
C SER A 265 -0.05 10.12 -1.97
N HIS A 266 0.06 11.08 -1.06
CA HIS A 266 1.10 12.11 -1.14
C HIS A 266 2.42 11.56 -0.60
N SER A 267 3.54 11.91 -1.25
CA SER A 267 4.87 11.58 -0.75
C SER A 267 5.17 12.33 0.55
N LEU A 268 5.80 11.65 1.51
CA LEU A 268 6.28 12.27 2.73
C LEU A 268 7.45 13.21 2.42
N ASN A 269 7.43 14.43 2.94
CA ASN A 269 8.47 15.41 2.69
C ASN A 269 9.79 15.02 3.37
N MET A 270 10.86 14.90 2.58
CA MET A 270 12.21 14.55 3.02
C MET A 270 13.24 15.46 2.36
N SER A 271 14.42 15.57 2.96
CA SER A 271 15.54 16.32 2.39
C SER A 271 16.86 15.65 2.68
N VAL A 272 17.84 15.88 1.83
CA VAL A 272 19.24 15.52 2.08
C VAL A 272 20.06 16.77 2.34
N ASP A 273 20.91 16.72 3.36
CA ASP A 273 21.95 17.71 3.61
C ASP A 273 23.32 17.08 3.35
N PHE A 274 24.22 17.81 2.68
CA PHE A 274 25.57 17.33 2.34
C PHE A 274 26.65 18.04 3.17
N GLU A 275 27.66 17.26 3.54
CA GLU A 275 28.86 17.70 4.24
C GLU A 275 30.09 17.16 3.50
N ARG A 276 31.12 17.99 3.32
CA ARG A 276 32.43 17.55 2.81
C ARG A 276 33.21 16.90 3.94
N LEU A 277 33.83 15.76 3.68
CA LEU A 277 34.70 15.05 4.62
C LEU A 277 36.19 15.28 4.31
#